data_AF-A0AAN5C991-F1
#
_entry.id   AF-A0AAN5C991-F1
#
_cell.length_a   1.000
_cell.length_b   1.000
_cell.length_c   1.000
_cell.angle_alpha   90.00
_cell.angle_beta   90.00
_cell.angle_gamma   90.00
#
_symmetry.space_group_name_H-M   'P 1'
#
loop_
_entity.id
_entity.type
_entity.pdbx_description
1 polymer ?
#
loop_
_entity_poly.entity_id
_entity_poly.type
_entity_poly.pdbx_seq_one_letter_code
_entity_poly.pdbx_strand_id
1 'polypeptide(L)'
;SIRCSTQMTSFVTRSERAGNIFFRVTALIRSGQMKWADRPVWYDVYVAHPPLTAPDWNVQLPKHNEPVRKIFYEEDVVRAQFYKKHRYFGVIRMDNNTDSLSQKFINEYQAVRKEEPGLSSEEIFAQTEKRLEDLGLPLTRPVKKESPTAESTPTPSE
;
A
#
# COMPACT_ATOMS: atom_id res chain seq x y z
N SER A 1 13.84 -32.26 47.54
CA SER A 1 13.42 -32.55 46.15
C SER A 1 12.72 -31.44 45.37
N ILE A 2 12.45 -30.24 45.92
CA ILE A 2 11.58 -29.25 45.24
C ILE A 2 12.31 -28.46 44.13
N ARG A 3 13.65 -28.28 44.21
CA ARG A 3 14.41 -27.44 43.27
C ARG A 3 14.61 -28.03 41.87
N CYS A 4 14.39 -29.33 41.67
CA CYS A 4 14.57 -29.97 40.36
C CYS A 4 13.33 -29.77 39.46
N SER A 5 12.13 -29.75 40.06
CA SER A 5 10.86 -29.62 39.30
C SER A 5 10.69 -28.23 38.67
N THR A 6 11.18 -27.17 39.34
CA THR A 6 11.03 -25.78 38.88
C THR A 6 12.02 -25.41 37.78
N GLN A 7 13.19 -26.06 37.69
CA GLN A 7 14.11 -25.83 36.57
C GLN A 7 13.55 -26.38 35.25
N MET A 8 12.99 -27.59 35.26
CA MET A 8 12.42 -28.22 34.05
C MET A 8 11.24 -27.45 33.44
N THR A 9 10.39 -26.80 34.24
CA THR A 9 9.23 -26.04 33.74
C THR A 9 9.63 -24.76 33.00
N SER A 10 10.75 -24.12 33.38
CA SER A 10 11.25 -22.89 32.75
C SER A 10 11.79 -23.10 31.32
N PHE A 11 12.32 -24.30 31.02
CA PHE A 11 12.85 -24.62 29.70
C PHE A 11 11.74 -24.82 28.66
N VAL A 12 10.58 -25.32 29.07
CA VAL A 12 9.43 -25.55 28.17
C VAL A 12 8.70 -24.24 27.85
N THR A 13 8.56 -23.34 28.83
CA THR A 13 7.79 -22.09 28.64
C THR A 13 8.50 -21.08 27.72
N ARG A 14 9.84 -21.08 27.72
CA ARG A 14 10.68 -20.15 26.95
C ARG A 14 11.21 -20.73 25.63
N SER A 15 10.79 -21.93 25.25
CA SER A 15 11.20 -22.56 23.99
C SER A 15 10.27 -22.13 22.85
N GLU A 16 10.70 -21.13 22.09
CA GLU A 16 9.95 -20.57 20.95
C GLU A 16 9.76 -21.58 19.81
N ARG A 17 10.69 -22.53 19.65
CA ARG A 17 10.62 -23.58 18.63
C ARG A 17 9.73 -24.77 19.03
N ALA A 18 9.39 -24.91 20.31
CA ALA A 18 8.54 -25.98 20.82
C ALA A 18 7.05 -25.62 20.69
N GLY A 19 6.57 -25.51 19.45
CA GLY A 19 5.16 -25.27 19.10
C GLY A 19 4.67 -23.83 19.36
N ASN A 20 3.35 -23.67 19.37
CA ASN A 20 2.66 -22.39 19.62
C ASN A 20 2.49 -22.13 21.14
N ILE A 21 2.52 -20.84 21.54
CA ILE A 21 2.21 -20.35 22.89
C ILE A 21 0.92 -20.95 23.47
N PHE A 22 -0.11 -21.11 22.65
CA PHE A 22 -1.40 -21.65 23.08
C PHE A 22 -1.30 -23.11 23.55
N PHE A 23 -0.60 -23.95 22.78
CA PHE A 23 -0.40 -25.35 23.13
C PHE A 23 0.49 -25.49 24.37
N ARG A 24 1.52 -24.63 24.52
CA ARG A 24 2.37 -24.63 25.72
C ARG A 24 1.58 -24.32 26.99
N VAL A 25 0.79 -23.24 26.98
CA VAL A 25 -0.04 -22.86 28.14
C VAL A 25 -1.09 -23.94 28.43
N THR A 26 -1.76 -24.45 27.40
CA THR A 26 -2.73 -25.54 27.57
C THR A 26 -2.10 -26.80 28.16
N ALA A 27 -0.89 -27.16 27.73
CA ALA A 27 -0.16 -28.31 28.28
C ALA A 27 0.27 -28.09 29.74
N LEU A 28 0.68 -26.88 30.12
CA LEU A 28 1.01 -26.54 31.52
C LEU A 28 -0.21 -26.63 32.43
N ILE A 29 -1.35 -26.14 31.96
CA ILE A 29 -2.62 -26.24 32.66
C ILE A 29 -3.03 -27.71 32.81
N ARG A 30 -2.98 -28.50 31.72
CA ARG A 30 -3.38 -29.92 31.73
C ARG A 30 -2.47 -30.81 32.57
N SER A 31 -1.17 -30.48 32.62
CA SER A 31 -0.18 -31.20 33.46
C SER A 31 -0.20 -30.78 34.92
N GLY A 32 -1.06 -29.83 35.30
CA GLY A 32 -1.17 -29.31 36.67
C GLY A 32 0.00 -28.44 37.12
N GLN A 33 0.94 -28.10 36.22
CA GLN A 33 2.05 -27.19 36.50
C GLN A 33 1.60 -25.72 36.57
N MET A 34 0.44 -25.40 35.98
CA MET A 34 -0.24 -24.11 36.08
C MET A 34 -1.68 -24.33 36.53
N LYS A 35 -2.16 -23.55 37.50
CA LYS A 35 -3.57 -23.62 37.92
C LYS A 35 -4.45 -22.97 36.86
N TRP A 36 -5.69 -23.44 36.72
CA TRP A 36 -6.68 -22.84 35.82
C TRP A 36 -6.98 -21.36 36.13
N ALA A 37 -6.94 -21.00 37.41
CA ALA A 37 -7.13 -19.62 37.87
C ALA A 37 -5.97 -18.69 37.45
N ASP A 38 -4.77 -19.26 37.25
CA ASP A 38 -3.56 -18.51 36.89
C ASP A 38 -3.36 -18.42 35.37
N ARG A 39 -4.38 -18.78 34.58
CA ARG A 39 -4.30 -18.71 33.12
C ARG A 39 -4.13 -17.24 32.66
N PRO A 40 -3.36 -16.99 31.60
CA PRO A 40 -3.22 -15.64 31.06
C PRO A 40 -4.55 -15.07 30.57
N VAL A 41 -4.74 -13.76 30.70
CA VAL A 41 -5.96 -13.05 30.27
C VAL A 41 -6.27 -13.29 28.79
N TRP A 42 -5.24 -13.39 27.95
CA TRP A 42 -5.41 -13.62 26.51
C TRP A 42 -5.88 -15.05 26.17
N TYR A 43 -5.77 -16.01 27.09
CA TYR A 43 -6.09 -17.42 26.83
C TYR A 43 -7.56 -17.59 26.43
N ASP A 44 -8.46 -16.94 27.16
CA ASP A 44 -9.90 -17.02 26.91
C ASP A 44 -10.25 -16.36 25.55
N VAL A 45 -9.57 -15.26 25.20
CA VAL A 45 -9.72 -14.60 23.89
C VAL A 45 -9.27 -15.52 22.75
N TYR A 46 -8.14 -16.22 22.93
CA TYR A 46 -7.63 -17.16 21.94
C TYR A 46 -8.56 -18.36 21.74
N VAL A 47 -9.16 -18.88 22.82
CA VAL A 47 -10.13 -19.99 22.75
C VAL A 47 -11.41 -19.55 22.04
N ALA A 48 -11.91 -18.34 22.32
CA ALA A 48 -13.12 -17.81 21.68
C ALA A 48 -12.91 -17.47 20.20
N HIS A 49 -11.73 -16.92 19.87
CA HIS A 49 -11.39 -16.45 18.51
C HIS A 49 -10.01 -16.98 18.09
N PRO A 50 -9.90 -18.27 17.75
CA PRO A 50 -8.63 -18.84 17.32
C PRO A 50 -8.19 -18.24 15.97
N PRO A 51 -6.88 -18.02 15.76
CA PRO A 51 -6.37 -17.54 14.48
C PRO A 51 -6.55 -18.60 13.37
N LEU A 52 -6.73 -18.16 12.12
CA LEU A 52 -6.85 -19.05 10.95
C LEU A 52 -5.66 -19.99 10.77
N THR A 53 -4.47 -19.51 11.11
CA THR A 53 -3.24 -20.30 11.10
C THR A 53 -2.55 -20.13 12.45
N ALA A 54 -2.20 -21.24 13.09
CA ALA A 54 -1.51 -21.21 14.36
C ALA A 54 -0.14 -20.52 14.21
N PRO A 55 0.24 -19.62 15.13
CA PRO A 55 1.58 -19.03 15.15
C PRO A 55 2.62 -20.06 15.60
N ASP A 56 3.02 -20.93 14.67
CA ASP A 56 4.16 -21.82 14.85
C ASP A 56 5.47 -21.12 14.43
N TRP A 57 6.60 -21.64 14.92
CA TRP A 57 7.92 -21.04 14.65
C TRP A 57 8.35 -21.16 13.18
N ASN A 58 7.82 -22.14 12.45
CA ASN A 58 8.16 -22.43 11.05
C ASN A 58 6.89 -22.58 10.20
N VAL A 59 5.98 -21.61 10.28
CA VAL A 59 4.81 -21.57 9.39
C VAL A 59 5.28 -21.23 7.98
N GLN A 60 5.35 -22.25 7.15
CA GLN A 60 5.58 -22.11 5.72
C GLN A 60 4.23 -21.85 5.05
N LEU A 61 3.94 -20.59 4.73
CA LEU A 61 2.73 -20.27 3.96
C LEU A 61 2.82 -20.93 2.57
N PRO A 62 1.67 -21.23 1.92
CA PRO A 62 1.65 -21.93 0.63
C PRO A 62 2.54 -21.30 -0.45
N LYS A 63 2.82 -19.99 -0.34
CA LYS A 63 3.58 -19.20 -1.31
C LYS A 63 4.95 -18.75 -0.81
N HIS A 64 5.49 -19.37 0.25
CA HIS A 64 6.74 -18.90 0.87
C HIS A 64 7.94 -18.85 -0.10
N ASN A 65 8.03 -19.81 -1.02
CA ASN A 65 9.11 -19.90 -2.01
C ASN A 65 8.73 -19.34 -3.39
N GLU A 66 7.53 -18.78 -3.54
CA GLU A 66 7.09 -18.22 -4.81
C GLU A 66 7.55 -16.76 -4.94
N PRO A 67 8.12 -16.34 -6.09
CA PRO A 67 8.44 -14.94 -6.30
C PRO A 67 7.16 -14.11 -6.34
N VAL A 68 7.18 -12.94 -5.69
CA VAL A 68 6.05 -12.01 -5.68
C VAL A 68 5.73 -11.58 -7.12
N ARG A 69 4.48 -11.78 -7.55
CA ARG A 69 4.02 -11.37 -8.87
C ARG A 69 3.95 -9.85 -8.96
N LYS A 70 4.48 -9.30 -10.05
CA LYS A 70 4.36 -7.87 -10.36
C LYS A 70 2.90 -7.56 -10.68
N ILE A 71 2.37 -6.49 -10.10
CA ILE A 71 1.01 -6.01 -10.33
C ILE A 71 1.09 -4.96 -11.43
N PHE A 72 0.54 -5.27 -12.61
CA PHE A 72 0.43 -4.37 -13.74
C PHE A 72 -1.00 -4.36 -14.25
N TYR A 73 -1.47 -3.20 -14.67
CA TYR A 73 -2.79 -3.01 -15.24
C TYR A 73 -2.70 -2.59 -16.71
N GLU A 74 -3.79 -2.76 -17.46
CA GLU A 74 -3.82 -2.41 -18.88
C GLU A 74 -3.62 -0.91 -19.10
N GLU A 75 -4.14 -0.08 -18.19
CA GLU A 75 -3.96 1.37 -18.23
C GLU A 75 -2.51 1.82 -18.00
N ASP A 76 -1.65 0.98 -17.41
CA ASP A 76 -0.25 1.34 -17.13
C ASP A 76 0.53 1.56 -18.43
N VAL A 77 0.14 0.92 -19.53
CA VAL A 77 0.73 1.14 -20.86
C VAL A 77 0.49 2.58 -21.31
N VAL A 78 -0.75 3.04 -21.21
CA VAL A 78 -1.16 4.40 -21.59
C VAL A 78 -0.56 5.42 -20.62
N ARG A 79 -0.53 5.10 -19.33
CA ARG A 79 0.09 5.93 -18.29
C ARG A 79 1.60 6.11 -18.53
N ALA A 80 2.30 5.05 -18.95
CA ALA A 80 3.71 5.13 -19.30
C ALA A 80 3.95 5.99 -20.54
N GLN A 81 3.10 5.88 -21.57
CA GLN A 81 3.15 6.74 -22.76
C GLN A 81 2.89 8.21 -22.39
N PHE A 82 1.89 8.47 -21.55
CA PHE A 82 1.58 9.80 -21.04
C PHE A 82 2.78 10.44 -20.33
N TYR A 83 3.40 9.75 -19.37
CA TYR A 83 4.56 10.30 -18.65
C TYR A 83 5.82 10.41 -19.51
N LYS A 84 5.93 9.62 -20.59
CA LYS A 84 7.02 9.75 -21.56
C LYS A 84 6.88 11.02 -22.41
N LYS A 85 5.65 11.39 -22.79
CA LYS A 85 5.37 12.56 -23.63
C LYS A 85 5.23 13.85 -22.82
N HIS A 86 4.50 13.79 -21.71
CA HIS A 86 4.16 14.93 -20.87
C HIS A 86 5.01 14.94 -19.61
N ARG A 87 5.88 15.94 -19.48
CA ARG A 87 6.71 16.15 -18.28
C ARG A 87 5.96 16.88 -17.15
N TYR A 88 4.80 17.45 -17.46
CA TYR A 88 3.94 18.14 -16.50
C TYR A 88 2.68 17.33 -16.27
N PHE A 89 2.41 17.03 -15.01
CA PHE A 89 1.27 16.20 -14.58
C PHE A 89 0.58 16.78 -13.34
N GLY A 90 0.81 18.07 -13.07
CA GLY A 90 0.28 18.77 -11.91
C GLY A 90 0.83 18.29 -10.57
N VAL A 91 0.23 18.78 -9.48
CA VAL A 91 0.51 18.32 -8.11
C VAL A 91 -0.44 17.18 -7.79
N ILE A 92 0.11 16.04 -7.37
CA ILE A 92 -0.69 14.89 -6.95
C ILE A 92 -1.00 15.03 -5.45
N ARG A 93 -2.28 15.05 -5.14
CA ARG A 93 -2.81 15.10 -3.78
C ARG A 93 -3.20 13.70 -3.34
N MET A 94 -2.49 13.15 -2.36
CA MET A 94 -2.75 11.81 -1.80
C MET A 94 -3.74 11.83 -0.63
N ASP A 95 -4.15 13.02 -0.19
CA ASP A 95 -5.04 13.24 0.94
C ASP A 95 -6.53 13.12 0.58
N ASN A 96 -6.87 13.26 -0.71
CA ASN A 96 -8.24 13.23 -1.19
C ASN A 96 -8.37 12.26 -2.37
N ASN A 97 -9.59 11.76 -2.60
CA ASN A 97 -9.91 10.93 -3.76
C ASN A 97 -10.07 11.76 -5.05
N THR A 98 -9.21 12.74 -5.26
CA THR A 98 -9.23 13.61 -6.44
C THR A 98 -8.43 12.97 -7.57
N ASP A 99 -9.04 12.85 -8.74
CA ASP A 99 -8.37 12.29 -9.90
C ASP A 99 -7.17 13.15 -10.33
N SER A 100 -6.01 12.50 -10.46
CA SER A 100 -4.81 13.10 -11.04
C SER A 100 -5.03 13.39 -12.53
N LEU A 101 -4.19 14.26 -13.10
CA LEU A 101 -4.27 14.57 -14.53
C LEU A 101 -4.11 13.32 -15.40
N SER A 102 -3.20 12.42 -15.02
CA SER A 102 -3.02 11.14 -15.71
C SER A 102 -4.22 10.22 -15.55
N GLN A 103 -4.92 10.24 -14.40
CA GLN A 103 -6.14 9.46 -14.22
C GLN A 103 -7.29 10.00 -15.07
N LYS A 104 -7.47 11.31 -15.13
CA LYS A 104 -8.45 11.95 -16.04
C LYS A 104 -8.15 11.60 -17.50
N PHE A 105 -6.88 11.63 -17.89
CA PHE A 105 -6.45 11.21 -19.23
C PHE A 105 -6.87 9.77 -19.54
N ILE A 106 -6.64 8.85 -18.61
CA ILE A 106 -6.98 7.43 -18.79
C ILE A 106 -8.50 7.24 -18.89
N ASN A 107 -9.28 7.96 -18.08
CA ASN A 107 -10.74 7.89 -18.13
C ASN A 107 -11.27 8.33 -19.51
N GLU A 108 -10.75 9.45 -20.04
CA GLU A 108 -11.10 9.93 -21.38
C GLU A 108 -10.61 8.97 -22.48
N TYR A 109 -9.39 8.44 -22.38
CA TYR A 109 -8.88 7.44 -23.32
C TYR A 109 -9.77 6.20 -23.37
N GLN A 110 -10.26 5.73 -22.22
CA GLN A 110 -11.21 4.62 -22.15
C GLN A 110 -12.58 4.98 -22.73
N ALA A 111 -13.04 6.23 -22.60
CA ALA A 111 -14.28 6.69 -23.21
C ALA A 111 -14.18 6.70 -24.75
N VAL A 112 -13.12 7.31 -25.30
CA VAL A 112 -12.85 7.36 -26.75
C VAL A 112 -12.71 5.94 -27.32
N ARG A 113 -11.97 5.06 -26.63
CA ARG A 113 -11.82 3.65 -27.05
C ARG A 113 -13.16 2.89 -27.11
N LYS A 114 -14.14 3.25 -26.28
CA LYS A 114 -15.48 2.64 -26.30
C LYS A 114 -16.35 3.21 -27.43
N GLU A 115 -16.21 4.49 -27.73
CA GLU A 115 -16.93 5.16 -28.82
C GLU A 115 -16.44 4.67 -30.19
N GLU A 116 -15.13 4.52 -30.35
CA GLU A 116 -14.48 4.19 -31.62
C GLU A 116 -13.57 2.94 -31.46
N PRO A 117 -14.14 1.72 -31.51
CA PRO A 117 -13.38 0.48 -31.28
C PRO A 117 -12.44 0.08 -32.43
N GLY A 118 -12.40 0.85 -33.53
CA GLY A 118 -11.62 0.55 -34.74
C GLY A 118 -10.35 1.39 -34.93
N LEU A 119 -10.11 2.39 -34.10
CA LEU A 119 -8.94 3.27 -34.23
C LEU A 119 -7.67 2.69 -33.61
N SER A 120 -6.53 3.10 -34.15
CA SER A 120 -5.23 2.76 -33.58
C SER A 120 -5.03 3.42 -32.21
N SER A 121 -4.28 2.79 -31.31
CA SER A 121 -3.99 3.34 -29.97
C SER A 121 -3.35 4.72 -30.01
N GLU A 122 -2.54 5.00 -31.03
CA GLU A 122 -1.89 6.30 -31.23
C GLU A 122 -2.90 7.39 -31.64
N GLU A 123 -3.90 7.03 -32.44
CA GLU A 123 -4.95 7.95 -32.89
C GLU A 123 -5.90 8.29 -31.75
N ILE A 124 -6.30 7.29 -30.96
CA ILE A 124 -7.09 7.46 -29.73
C ILE A 124 -6.33 8.38 -28.76
N PHE A 125 -5.01 8.18 -28.63
CA PHE A 125 -4.18 9.01 -27.76
C PHE A 125 -4.18 10.48 -28.21
N ALA A 126 -4.00 10.75 -29.51
CA ALA A 126 -4.03 12.11 -30.06
C ALA A 126 -5.41 12.78 -29.94
N GLN A 127 -6.50 12.03 -30.11
CA GLN A 127 -7.87 12.52 -29.92
C GLN A 127 -8.15 12.84 -28.45
N THR A 128 -7.64 12.00 -27.54
CA THR A 128 -7.76 12.22 -26.09
C THR A 128 -7.04 13.50 -25.65
N GLU A 129 -5.87 13.79 -26.22
CA GLU A 129 -5.16 15.06 -25.96
C GLU A 129 -5.99 16.27 -26.36
N LYS A 130 -6.61 16.25 -27.55
CA LYS A 130 -7.49 17.33 -28.00
C LYS A 130 -8.68 17.53 -27.05
N ARG A 131 -9.34 16.43 -26.63
CA ARG A 131 -10.45 16.50 -25.65
C ARG A 131 -10.01 17.12 -24.32
N LEU A 132 -8.81 16.80 -23.84
CA LEU A 132 -8.28 17.37 -22.60
C LEU A 132 -7.93 18.85 -22.72
N GLU A 133 -7.42 19.27 -23.88
CA GLU A 133 -7.18 20.67 -24.21
C GLU A 133 -8.50 21.46 -24.26
N ASP A 134 -9.55 20.88 -24.86
CA ASP A 134 -10.90 21.46 -24.88
C ASP A 134 -11.50 21.60 -23.47
N LEU A 135 -11.17 20.68 -22.57
CA LEU A 135 -11.52 20.75 -21.14
C LEU A 135 -10.66 21.76 -20.35
N GLY A 136 -9.70 22.41 -20.99
CA GLY A 136 -8.84 23.43 -20.37
C GLY A 136 -7.80 22.88 -19.40
N LEU A 137 -7.45 21.59 -19.48
CA LEU A 137 -6.45 20.98 -18.61
C LEU A 137 -5.04 21.12 -19.21
N PRO A 138 -4.11 21.84 -18.56
CA PRO A 138 -2.79 22.09 -19.13
C PRO A 138 -1.93 20.82 -19.12
N LEU A 139 -1.59 20.31 -20.30
CA LEU A 139 -0.64 19.20 -20.49
C LEU A 139 0.83 19.67 -20.47
N THR A 140 1.05 20.97 -20.70
CA THR A 140 2.37 21.61 -20.63
C THR A 140 2.48 22.47 -19.37
N ARG A 141 3.69 22.54 -18.80
CA ARG A 141 3.98 23.37 -17.63
C ARG A 141 3.67 24.84 -17.98
N PRO A 142 2.80 25.55 -17.23
CA PRO A 142 2.57 26.96 -17.50
C PRO A 142 3.89 27.72 -17.33
N VAL A 143 4.30 28.45 -18.37
CA VAL A 143 5.46 29.34 -18.27
C VAL A 143 5.12 30.40 -17.24
N LYS A 144 5.96 30.54 -16.21
CA LYS A 144 5.84 31.59 -15.20
C LYS A 144 5.98 32.92 -15.95
N LYS A 145 4.90 33.69 -16.12
CA LYS A 145 5.01 35.09 -16.54
C LYS A 145 5.73 35.81 -15.42
N GLU A 146 6.97 36.22 -15.66
CA GLU A 146 7.70 37.10 -14.76
C GLU A 146 6.88 38.39 -14.61
N SER A 147 6.45 38.69 -13.38
CA SER A 147 5.85 39.97 -13.05
C SER A 147 6.89 41.07 -13.32
N PRO A 148 6.52 42.20 -13.96
CA PRO A 148 7.47 43.27 -14.24
C PRO A 148 8.12 43.73 -12.95
N THR A 149 9.45 43.79 -12.99
CA THR A 149 10.36 44.38 -12.02
C THR A 149 9.74 45.60 -11.36
N ALA A 150 9.53 45.54 -10.04
CA ALA A 150 9.17 46.70 -9.25
C ALA A 150 10.25 47.78 -9.47
N GLU A 151 9.84 48.87 -10.12
CA GLU A 151 10.64 50.08 -10.30
C GLU A 151 11.20 50.54 -8.96
N SER A 152 12.50 50.82 -8.98
CA SER A 152 13.26 51.50 -7.94
C SER A 152 12.63 52.85 -7.61
N THR A 153 12.05 52.99 -6.41
CA THR A 153 11.86 54.30 -5.79
C THR A 153 13.22 54.88 -5.38
N PRO A 154 13.60 56.08 -5.83
CA PRO A 154 14.80 56.75 -5.33
C PRO A 154 14.52 57.32 -3.93
N THR A 155 15.39 56.97 -2.99
CA THR A 155 15.45 57.55 -1.64
C THR A 155 15.80 59.05 -1.75
N PRO A 156 15.02 59.97 -1.14
CA PRO A 156 15.46 61.34 -0.98
C PRO A 156 16.48 61.42 0.17
N SER A 157 17.62 62.03 -0.14
CA SER A 157 18.66 62.43 0.79
C SER A 157 18.15 63.52 1.75
N GLU A 158 18.30 63.28 3.05
CA GLU A 158 18.47 64.28 4.11
C GLU A 158 19.74 63.97 4.90
#